data_AF-A0A3M8C9B8-F1
#
_entry.id   AF-A0A3M8C9B8-F1
#
_cell.length_a   1.000
_cell.length_b   1.000
_cell.length_c   1.000
_cell.angle_alpha   90.00
_cell.angle_beta   90.00
_cell.angle_gamma   90.00
#
_symmetry.space_group_name_H-M   'P 1'
#
loop_
_entity.id
_entity.type
_entity.pdbx_description
1 polymer ?
#
loop_
_entity_poly.entity_id
_entity_poly.type
_entity_poly.pdbx_seq_one_letter_code
_entity_poly.pdbx_strand_id
1 'polypeptide(L)'
;MPRLTLFADRNFDDRRIQFRRRGVAIRNMNAIRFNNDLSSFRSRRGDSANVTLVLFSQTSYQGTFRVFRGDRDIANLGNFDFNNRTSSLIFIGRNLTDAEIRDIQSSRRAPRNIVEIRE
;
A
#
# COMPACT_ATOMS: atom_id res chain seq x y z
N MET A 1 14.04 7.40 6.92
CA MET A 1 12.98 6.51 7.47
C MET A 1 11.96 6.22 6.38
N PRO A 2 11.37 5.01 6.31
CA PRO A 2 10.36 4.71 5.30
C PRO A 2 9.14 5.61 5.44
N ARG A 3 8.66 6.12 4.30
CA ARG A 3 7.56 7.05 4.18
C ARG A 3 6.66 6.63 3.03
N LEU A 4 5.38 6.49 3.33
CA LEU A 4 4.33 6.31 2.33
C LEU A 4 3.43 7.53 2.37
N THR A 5 3.13 8.10 1.20
CA THR A 5 2.12 9.14 1.06
C THR A 5 1.12 8.69 0.00
N LEU A 6 -0.16 8.70 0.36
CA LEU A 6 -1.31 8.33 -0.46
C LEU A 6 -2.06 9.59 -0.85
N PHE A 7 -2.60 9.64 -2.07
CA PHE A 7 -3.33 10.77 -2.62
C PHE A 7 -4.62 10.29 -3.31
N ALA A 8 -5.71 11.04 -3.09
CA ALA A 8 -7.03 10.68 -3.61
C ALA A 8 -7.15 10.94 -5.11
N ASP A 9 -6.42 11.92 -5.64
CA ASP A 9 -6.37 12.18 -7.07
C ASP A 9 -5.01 11.83 -7.69
N ARG A 10 -4.96 11.89 -9.01
CA ARG A 10 -3.75 11.75 -9.82
C ARG A 10 -2.80 12.91 -9.55
N ASN A 11 -1.56 12.76 -10.01
CA ASN A 11 -0.52 13.78 -9.92
C ASN A 11 -0.25 14.28 -8.49
N PHE A 12 -0.52 13.45 -7.48
CA PHE A 12 -0.27 13.73 -6.06
C PHE A 12 -1.14 14.86 -5.48
N ASP A 13 -2.40 14.95 -5.92
CA ASP A 13 -3.32 16.02 -5.52
C ASP A 13 -4.45 15.54 -4.59
N ASP A 14 -5.22 16.52 -4.09
CA ASP A 14 -6.36 16.39 -3.19
C ASP A 14 -5.99 15.76 -1.83
N ARG A 15 -6.93 15.05 -1.20
CA ARG A 15 -6.80 14.47 0.13
C ARG A 15 -5.59 13.54 0.19
N ARG A 16 -4.72 13.82 1.15
CA ARG A 16 -3.49 13.06 1.38
C ARG A 16 -3.42 12.43 2.76
N ILE A 17 -2.81 11.25 2.82
CA ILE A 17 -2.45 10.59 4.09
C ILE A 17 -0.99 10.18 4.02
N GLN A 18 -0.25 10.42 5.10
CA GLN A 18 1.16 10.09 5.19
C GLN A 18 1.46 9.17 6.38
N PHE A 19 2.19 8.09 6.11
CA PHE A 19 2.72 7.18 7.12
C PHE A 19 4.24 7.30 7.19
N ARG A 20 4.77 7.48 8.41
CA ARG A 20 6.20 7.52 8.72
C ARG A 20 6.55 6.38 9.66
N ARG A 21 6.56 5.13 9.16
CA ARG A 21 6.77 3.91 9.96
C ARG A 21 7.60 2.90 9.18
N ARG A 22 8.25 1.98 9.91
CA ARG A 22 8.99 0.85 9.31
C ARG A 22 8.09 -0.09 8.50
N GLY A 23 6.81 -0.16 8.86
CA GLY A 23 5.76 -0.77 8.06
C GLY A 23 4.37 -0.51 8.63
N VAL A 24 3.37 -0.56 7.75
CA VAL A 24 1.95 -0.42 8.06
C VAL A 24 1.15 -1.36 7.15
N ALA A 25 0.17 -2.05 7.71
CA ALA A 25 -0.85 -2.76 6.97
C ALA A 25 -2.21 -2.13 7.30
N ILE A 26 -3.03 -1.93 6.28
CA ILE A 26 -4.38 -1.41 6.42
C ILE A 26 -5.29 -2.48 5.89
N ARG A 27 -6.01 -3.15 6.80
CA ARG A 27 -6.89 -4.26 6.48
C ARG A 27 -8.16 -3.80 5.78
N ASN A 28 -8.62 -2.60 6.10
CA ASN A 28 -9.78 -1.97 5.48
C ASN A 28 -9.50 -0.47 5.30
N MET A 29 -9.45 -0.01 4.06
CA MET A 29 -9.16 1.39 3.75
C MET A 29 -10.25 2.37 4.23
N ASN A 30 -11.42 1.89 4.62
CA ASN A 30 -12.45 2.72 5.26
C ASN A 30 -11.97 3.30 6.61
N ALA A 31 -11.09 2.60 7.31
CA ALA A 31 -10.49 3.04 8.58
C ALA A 31 -9.73 4.37 8.47
N ILE A 32 -9.28 4.69 7.25
CA ILE A 32 -8.57 5.93 6.94
C ILE A 32 -9.32 6.77 5.89
N ARG A 33 -10.62 6.48 5.65
CA ARG A 33 -11.47 7.17 4.66
C ARG A 33 -10.81 7.27 3.27
N PHE A 34 -10.27 6.16 2.79
CA PHE A 34 -9.51 6.11 1.53
C PHE A 34 -9.88 4.90 0.65
N ASN A 35 -10.98 4.22 1.00
CA ASN A 35 -11.42 3.02 0.31
C ASN A 35 -11.87 3.35 -1.11
N ASN A 36 -11.26 2.71 -2.10
CA ASN A 36 -11.50 2.98 -3.51
C ASN A 36 -11.26 4.43 -3.95
N ASP A 37 -10.51 5.20 -3.16
CA ASP A 37 -10.19 6.60 -3.48
C ASP A 37 -8.73 6.77 -3.90
N LEU A 38 -7.87 5.76 -3.72
CA LEU A 38 -6.45 5.89 -4.03
C LEU A 38 -6.20 5.98 -5.56
N SER A 39 -5.65 7.11 -5.99
CA SER A 39 -5.29 7.36 -7.40
C SER A 39 -3.79 7.58 -7.63
N SER A 40 -3.04 8.08 -6.64
CA SER A 40 -1.58 8.24 -6.76
C SER A 40 -0.87 8.08 -5.41
N PHE A 41 0.43 7.77 -5.43
CA PHE A 41 1.21 7.58 -4.20
C PHE A 41 2.70 7.88 -4.38
N ARG A 42 3.36 8.16 -3.26
CA ARG A 42 4.83 8.20 -3.15
C ARG A 42 5.30 7.27 -2.05
N SER A 43 6.17 6.32 -2.39
CA SER A 43 6.86 5.46 -1.44
C SER A 43 8.35 5.80 -1.46
N ARG A 44 8.91 6.13 -0.30
CA ARG A 44 10.32 6.49 -0.14
C ARG A 44 10.92 5.76 1.05
N ARG A 45 12.13 5.24 0.91
CA ARG A 45 12.91 4.69 2.03
C ARG A 45 14.27 5.39 2.20
N GLY A 46 14.88 5.86 1.10
CA GLY A 46 16.22 6.44 1.07
C GLY A 46 17.30 5.45 0.62
N ASP A 47 18.53 5.71 1.02
CA ASP A 47 19.74 5.56 0.19
C ASP A 47 20.25 4.14 -0.14
N SER A 48 19.57 3.05 0.24
CA SER A 48 20.00 1.68 -0.12
C SER A 48 19.00 0.57 0.24
N ALA A 49 17.80 0.90 0.71
CA ALA A 49 17.03 -0.06 1.48
C ALA A 49 15.70 -0.42 0.81
N ASN A 50 15.41 -1.72 0.69
CA ASN A 50 14.25 -2.26 -0.01
C ASN A 50 12.92 -1.89 0.67
N VAL A 51 11.97 -1.36 -0.07
CA VAL A 51 10.60 -1.14 0.43
C VAL A 51 9.62 -1.80 -0.52
N THR A 52 8.54 -2.35 0.03
CA THR A 52 7.46 -2.94 -0.77
C THR A 52 6.14 -2.33 -0.36
N LEU A 53 5.40 -1.82 -1.33
CA LEU A 53 3.99 -1.49 -1.22
C LEU A 53 3.19 -2.51 -2.03
N VAL A 54 2.19 -3.12 -1.39
CA VAL A 54 1.22 -4.00 -2.03
C VAL A 54 -0.15 -3.37 -1.87
N LEU A 55 -0.84 -3.18 -2.98
CA LEU A 55 -2.22 -2.68 -3.03
C LEU A 55 -3.14 -3.85 -3.37
N PHE A 56 -4.23 -4.00 -2.65
CA PHE A 56 -5.21 -5.08 -2.82
C PHE A 56 -6.58 -4.50 -3.17
N SER A 57 -7.28 -5.15 -4.10
CA SER A 57 -8.58 -4.67 -4.58
C SER A 57 -9.76 -4.97 -3.66
N GLN A 58 -9.54 -5.81 -2.65
CA GLN A 58 -10.52 -6.13 -1.62
C GLN A 58 -9.93 -5.91 -0.23
N THR A 59 -10.80 -5.89 0.79
CA THR A 59 -10.37 -5.80 2.19
C THR A 59 -9.66 -7.09 2.63
N SER A 60 -9.01 -7.05 3.79
CA SER A 60 -8.31 -8.20 4.38
C SER A 60 -7.25 -8.83 3.47
N TYR A 61 -6.57 -8.00 2.69
CA TYR A 61 -5.47 -8.40 1.79
C TYR A 61 -5.92 -9.40 0.72
N GLN A 62 -7.14 -9.23 0.19
CA GLN A 62 -7.76 -10.12 -0.80
C GLN A 62 -7.85 -9.49 -2.19
N GLY A 63 -8.32 -10.28 -3.15
CA GLY A 63 -8.55 -9.85 -4.52
C GLY A 63 -7.26 -9.76 -5.35
N THR A 64 -7.36 -9.08 -6.49
CA THR A 64 -6.20 -8.76 -7.32
C THR A 64 -5.27 -7.80 -6.59
N PHE A 65 -3.96 -7.90 -6.84
CA PHE A 65 -2.98 -7.04 -6.22
C PHE A 65 -1.99 -6.44 -7.22
N ARG A 66 -1.40 -5.31 -6.81
CA ARG A 66 -0.27 -4.66 -7.49
C ARG A 66 0.87 -4.47 -6.51
N VAL A 67 2.09 -4.75 -6.97
CA VAL A 67 3.30 -4.70 -6.14
C VAL A 67 4.21 -3.61 -6.66
N PHE A 68 4.63 -2.73 -5.77
CA PHE A 68 5.57 -1.65 -6.06
C PHE A 68 6.76 -1.78 -5.13
N ARG A 69 7.94 -1.96 -5.70
CA ARG A 69 9.20 -2.16 -4.98
C ARG A 69 10.14 -0.98 -5.16
N GLY A 70 10.84 -0.63 -4.09
CA GLY A 70 11.78 0.49 -4.06
C GLY A 70 11.10 1.86 -3.94
N ASP A 71 11.91 2.90 -4.12
CA ASP A 71 11.41 4.27 -4.17
C ASP A 71 10.58 4.46 -5.44
N ARG A 72 9.31 4.87 -5.28
CA ARG A 72 8.34 5.00 -6.38
C ARG A 72 7.50 6.25 -6.18
N ASP A 73 7.35 6.99 -7.26
CA ASP A 73 6.40 8.08 -7.39
C ASP A 73 5.44 7.69 -8.52
N ILE A 74 4.26 7.17 -8.15
CA ILE A 74 3.24 6.76 -9.10
C ILE A 74 2.19 7.87 -9.16
N ALA A 75 2.25 8.69 -10.21
CA ALA A 75 1.35 9.81 -10.43
C ALA A 75 -0.06 9.38 -10.88
N ASN A 76 -0.22 8.18 -11.46
CA ASN A 76 -1.52 7.69 -11.92
C ASN A 76 -1.60 6.16 -11.83
N LEU A 77 -2.40 5.64 -10.90
CA LEU A 77 -2.67 4.21 -10.77
C LEU A 77 -3.51 3.65 -11.92
N GLY A 78 -4.13 4.51 -12.73
CA GLY A 78 -4.78 4.13 -13.98
C GLY A 78 -3.82 3.46 -14.97
N ASN A 79 -2.53 3.82 -14.94
CA ASN A 79 -1.50 3.19 -15.78
C ASN A 79 -1.21 1.72 -15.38
N PHE A 80 -1.80 1.25 -14.28
CA PHE A 80 -1.67 -0.10 -13.74
C PHE A 80 -3.03 -0.81 -13.61
N ASP A 81 -4.10 -0.26 -14.21
CA ASP A 81 -5.49 -0.72 -14.09
C ASP A 81 -5.99 -0.82 -12.64
N PHE A 82 -5.48 0.06 -11.77
CA PHE A 82 -5.72 0.02 -10.32
C PHE A 82 -6.20 1.33 -9.70
N ASN A 83 -6.60 2.31 -10.53
CA ASN A 83 -7.15 3.57 -10.06
C ASN A 83 -8.45 3.35 -9.28
N ASN A 84 -8.58 3.91 -8.08
CA ASN A 84 -9.80 3.82 -7.29
C ASN A 84 -10.23 2.38 -6.96
N ARG A 85 -9.27 1.44 -6.89
CA ARG A 85 -9.56 0.02 -6.58
C ARG A 85 -9.05 -0.44 -5.23
N THR A 86 -8.21 0.35 -4.56
CA THR A 86 -7.51 -0.11 -3.34
C THR A 86 -8.47 -0.17 -2.16
N SER A 87 -8.66 -1.36 -1.60
CA SER A 87 -9.51 -1.62 -0.42
C SER A 87 -8.72 -2.13 0.79
N SER A 88 -7.49 -2.63 0.58
CA SER A 88 -6.50 -2.86 1.64
C SER A 88 -5.08 -2.70 1.09
N LEU A 89 -4.11 -2.48 1.97
CA LEU A 89 -2.71 -2.34 1.56
C LEU A 89 -1.72 -2.82 2.60
N ILE A 90 -0.51 -3.10 2.15
CA ILE A 90 0.65 -3.41 3.00
C ILE A 90 1.83 -2.59 2.50
N PHE A 91 2.45 -1.85 3.41
CA PHE A 91 3.70 -1.14 3.18
C PHE A 91 4.73 -1.60 4.19
N ILE A 92 5.88 -2.08 3.71
CA ILE A 92 6.91 -2.63 4.60
C ILE A 92 8.31 -2.27 4.10
N GLY A 93 9.20 -1.92 5.04
CA GLY A 93 10.61 -1.64 4.79
C GLY A 93 11.46 -2.89 4.56
N ARG A 94 10.98 -3.85 3.76
CA ARG A 94 11.75 -4.97 3.22
C ARG A 94 11.20 -5.39 1.86
N ASN A 95 11.91 -6.27 1.17
CA ASN A 95 11.32 -6.94 0.01
C ASN A 95 10.28 -7.96 0.49
N LEU A 96 9.10 -7.93 -0.10
CA LEU A 96 8.06 -8.92 0.11
C LEU A 96 7.85 -9.67 -1.21
N THR A 97 8.08 -10.97 -1.19
CA THR A 97 8.05 -11.83 -2.38
C THR A 97 6.61 -12.16 -2.77
N ASP A 98 6.39 -12.53 -4.03
CA ASP A 98 5.05 -12.88 -4.49
C ASP A 98 4.51 -14.16 -3.80
N ALA A 99 5.38 -15.04 -3.30
CA ALA A 99 4.99 -16.17 -2.46
C ALA A 99 4.47 -15.69 -1.10
N GLU A 100 5.22 -14.81 -0.42
CA GLU A 100 4.77 -14.21 0.85
C GLU A 100 3.48 -13.41 0.69
N ILE A 101 3.28 -12.72 -0.44
CA ILE A 101 2.00 -12.03 -0.72
C ILE A 101 0.87 -13.05 -0.77
N ARG A 102 1.05 -14.16 -1.49
CA ARG A 102 0.02 -15.22 -1.57
C ARG A 102 -0.24 -15.87 -0.22
N ASP A 103 0.77 -16.05 0.62
CA ASP A 103 0.60 -16.54 2.00
C ASP A 103 -0.21 -15.56 2.85
N ILE A 104 0.01 -14.26 2.69
CA ILE A 104 -0.81 -13.22 3.32
C ILE A 104 -2.24 -13.27 2.82
N GLN A 105 -2.47 -13.47 1.51
CA GLN A 105 -3.82 -13.63 0.97
C GLN A 105 -4.51 -14.88 1.55
N SER A 106 -3.81 -16.02 1.59
CA SER A 106 -4.34 -17.27 2.14
C SER A 106 -4.70 -17.15 3.62
N SER A 107 -3.80 -16.56 4.41
CA SER A 107 -3.97 -16.43 5.87
C SER A 107 -4.82 -15.24 6.30
N ARG A 108 -5.02 -14.23 5.44
CA ARG A 108 -5.66 -12.93 5.75
C ARG A 108 -5.03 -12.20 6.94
N ARG A 109 -3.74 -12.44 7.18
CA ARG A 109 -2.97 -11.90 8.30
C ARG A 109 -1.89 -10.95 7.77
N ALA A 110 -1.79 -9.78 8.40
CA ALA A 110 -0.69 -8.86 8.12
C ALA A 110 0.68 -9.51 8.44
N PRO A 111 1.76 -9.05 7.78
CA PRO A 111 3.13 -9.36 8.17
C PRO A 111 3.38 -9.11 9.66
N ARG A 112 4.32 -9.86 10.24
CA ARG A 112 4.77 -9.61 11.62
C ARG A 112 5.60 -8.31 11.71
N ASN A 113 5.68 -7.74 12.91
CA ASN A 113 6.49 -6.56 13.23
C ASN A 113 6.13 -5.28 12.46
N ILE A 114 4.86 -5.13 12.06
CA ILE A 114 4.32 -3.89 11.50
C ILE A 114 3.02 -3.51 12.22
N VAL A 115 2.62 -2.25 12.09
CA VAL A 115 1.33 -1.80 12.62
C VAL A 115 0.22 -2.26 11.68
N GLU A 116 -0.84 -2.87 12.21
CA GLU A 116 -2.05 -3.19 11.48
C GLU A 116 -3.20 -2.27 11.90
N ILE A 117 -3.85 -1.64 10.92
CA ILE A 117 -5.08 -0.85 11.07
C ILE A 117 -6.24 -1.69 10.53
N ARG A 118 -7.29 -1.93 11.34
CA ARG A 118 -8.34 -2.90 11.00
C ARG A 118 -9.68 -2.29 10.59
N GLU A 119 -10.07 -1.20 11.26
CA GLU A 119 -11.39 -0.56 11.16
C GLU A 119 -11.30 0.89 11.63
#